data_AF-A0A396SIA8-F1
#
_entry.id   AF-A0A396SIA8-F1
#
_cell.length_a   1.000
_cell.length_b   1.000
_cell.length_c   1.000
_cell.angle_alpha   90.00
_cell.angle_beta   90.00
_cell.angle_gamma   90.00
#
_symmetry.space_group_name_H-M   'P 1'
#
loop_
_entity.id
_entity.type
_entity.pdbx_description
1 polymer ?
#
loop_
_entity_poly.entity_id
_entity_poly.type
_entity_poly.pdbx_seq_one_letter_code
_entity_poly.pdbx_strand_id
1 'polypeptide(L)'
;MLEVHNLSGSYGSKNIFSDISFKVEKGKILGILGPNGCGKSTLLKVISGIMPPSGGKVIIDGADLNEYSPRQLAKKMTILPQLSASSFSNTVRETVSIGRYPHQSGFFSSWQEEDEKAVKKAMRQTGVEKYEEHTIDHLSGGEQQRVFIAQALAQASNLLLLDEPTNHLDIAHQKQILDMIRKEVMQNGLTVVSVFHDINLAALYCDELLLMENGRVKAFGAPHEVLLTEQIMDVYHARISLQAHPEQPKPQMTILPDLQEQQEKMITDNSFSIQQEYVAFRSAFPLRVLSSAVHNAGLGWYSTFINRTVEPQYDIENVKEEFWQYIIEQGFSPTNTIGMMTAVDTGNAVLKKYETDFGEVFVVVTAGVGSAVDVSQSYKRKNVFKVGTINTWVVINGKLSDEAFVQAMMTATEAKSKALAHEEVIDRISNTIATGTPTDSLLIAATQQGQYFQYGGPITEVGQIIGRGVFEATVEAIQIYKKGDS
;
A
#
# COMPACT_ATOMS: atom_id res chain seq x y z
N MET A 1 24.96 -16.24 -11.69
CA MET A 1 23.71 -16.62 -12.39
C MET A 1 23.34 -18.00 -11.89
N LEU A 2 22.11 -18.17 -11.41
CA LEU A 2 21.59 -19.43 -10.88
C LEU A 2 20.54 -19.97 -11.84
N GLU A 3 20.66 -21.23 -12.24
CA GLU A 3 19.62 -21.93 -12.99
C GLU A 3 19.27 -23.24 -12.29
N VAL A 4 17.97 -23.50 -12.20
CA VAL A 4 17.40 -24.70 -11.59
C VAL A 4 16.57 -25.40 -12.66
N HIS A 5 16.88 -26.66 -12.94
CA HIS A 5 16.28 -27.43 -14.04
C HIS A 5 15.63 -28.72 -13.51
N ASN A 6 14.30 -28.80 -13.59
CA ASN A 6 13.46 -29.95 -13.22
C ASN A 6 13.79 -30.53 -11.83
N LEU A 7 14.13 -29.64 -10.89
CA LEU A 7 14.67 -30.03 -9.60
C LEU A 7 13.60 -30.68 -8.75
N SER A 8 13.97 -31.79 -8.10
CA SER A 8 13.12 -32.52 -7.17
C SER A 8 13.87 -32.82 -5.87
N GLY A 9 13.16 -32.84 -4.74
CA GLY A 9 13.73 -33.08 -3.43
C GLY A 9 12.86 -33.98 -2.56
N SER A 10 13.47 -34.96 -1.89
CA SER A 10 12.76 -35.97 -1.09
C SER A 10 13.49 -36.32 0.20
N TYR A 11 12.76 -36.47 1.32
CA TYR A 11 13.31 -37.09 2.53
C TYR A 11 12.95 -38.58 2.53
N GLY A 12 13.95 -39.43 2.29
CA GLY A 12 13.72 -40.86 2.10
C GLY A 12 12.81 -41.10 0.90
N SER A 13 11.72 -41.85 1.09
CA SER A 13 10.71 -42.11 0.05
C SER A 13 9.68 -40.97 -0.12
N LYS A 14 9.63 -40.00 0.81
CA LYS A 14 8.65 -38.92 0.77
C LYS A 14 9.13 -37.80 -0.14
N ASN A 15 8.47 -37.65 -1.28
CA ASN A 15 8.68 -36.51 -2.17
C ASN A 15 8.15 -35.21 -1.52
N ILE A 16 8.97 -34.17 -1.45
CA ILE A 16 8.62 -32.88 -0.84
C ILE A 16 8.28 -31.86 -1.93
N PHE A 17 9.07 -31.82 -2.99
CA PHE A 17 8.80 -30.98 -4.16
C PHE A 17 9.31 -31.66 -5.42
N SER A 18 8.65 -31.37 -6.55
CA SER A 18 8.92 -32.02 -7.83
C SER A 18 8.90 -31.03 -8.99
N ASP A 19 9.82 -31.23 -9.93
CA ASP A 19 9.84 -30.56 -11.23
C ASP A 19 9.84 -29.02 -11.14
N ILE A 20 10.69 -28.47 -10.26
CA ILE A 20 10.86 -27.03 -10.13
C ILE A 20 11.93 -26.56 -11.11
N SER A 21 11.58 -25.59 -11.95
CA SER A 21 12.50 -24.95 -12.88
C SER A 21 12.37 -23.43 -12.81
N PHE A 22 13.49 -22.73 -12.65
CA PHE A 22 13.55 -21.27 -12.70
C PHE A 22 14.99 -20.79 -12.88
N LYS A 23 15.15 -19.50 -13.19
CA LYS A 23 16.44 -18.84 -13.36
C LYS A 23 16.47 -17.53 -12.58
N VAL A 24 17.61 -17.22 -11.97
CA VAL A 24 17.86 -15.94 -11.31
C VAL A 24 19.06 -15.27 -11.96
N GLU A 25 18.79 -14.12 -12.57
CA GLU A 25 19.83 -13.29 -13.17
C GLU A 25 20.73 -12.65 -12.10
N LYS A 26 21.96 -12.30 -12.50
CA LYS A 26 22.90 -11.65 -11.58
C LYS A 26 22.34 -10.30 -11.11
N GLY A 27 22.53 -9.98 -9.83
CA GLY A 27 22.09 -8.70 -9.26
C GLY A 27 20.57 -8.57 -9.11
N LYS A 28 19.84 -9.69 -9.07
CA LYS A 28 18.41 -9.73 -8.75
C LYS A 28 18.14 -10.39 -7.40
N ILE A 29 17.00 -10.05 -6.81
CA ILE A 29 16.41 -10.71 -5.65
C ILE A 29 15.20 -11.54 -6.08
N LEU A 30 15.29 -12.86 -5.89
CA LEU A 30 14.16 -13.79 -6.01
C LEU A 30 13.55 -14.06 -4.63
N GLY A 31 12.26 -13.78 -4.47
CA GLY A 31 11.48 -14.16 -3.30
C GLY A 31 10.73 -15.48 -3.51
N ILE A 32 10.90 -16.46 -2.62
CA ILE A 32 10.14 -17.71 -2.64
C ILE A 32 8.99 -17.61 -1.64
N LEU A 33 7.77 -17.76 -2.16
CA LEU A 33 6.51 -17.68 -1.43
C LEU A 33 5.77 -19.01 -1.46
N GLY A 34 4.81 -19.17 -0.57
CA GLY A 34 3.91 -20.32 -0.52
C GLY A 34 3.53 -20.71 0.91
N PRO A 35 2.53 -21.58 1.09
CA PRO A 35 2.07 -22.02 2.40
C PRO A 35 3.12 -22.82 3.17
N ASN A 36 2.87 -23.04 4.46
CA ASN A 36 3.73 -23.90 5.26
C ASN A 36 3.70 -25.34 4.73
N GLY A 37 4.86 -26.00 4.71
CA GLY A 37 4.99 -27.37 4.24
C GLY A 37 5.05 -27.56 2.72
N CYS A 38 4.99 -26.50 1.90
CA CYS A 38 5.09 -26.64 0.44
C CYS A 38 6.51 -26.90 -0.10
N GLY A 39 7.53 -26.94 0.77
CA GLY A 39 8.90 -27.34 0.42
C GLY A 39 9.91 -26.22 0.20
N LYS A 40 9.60 -24.95 0.53
CA LYS A 40 10.50 -23.77 0.34
C LYS A 40 11.90 -23.96 0.95
N SER A 41 11.99 -24.28 2.24
CA SER A 41 13.26 -24.50 2.92
C SER A 41 13.98 -25.76 2.41
N THR A 42 13.24 -26.79 1.97
CA THR A 42 13.83 -27.97 1.32
C THR A 42 14.43 -27.61 -0.03
N LEU A 43 13.74 -26.79 -0.84
CA LEU A 43 14.26 -26.27 -2.10
C LEU A 43 15.56 -25.49 -1.87
N LEU A 44 15.62 -24.61 -0.88
CA LEU A 44 16.86 -23.92 -0.51
C LEU A 44 17.99 -24.88 -0.12
N LYS A 45 17.69 -25.93 0.65
CA LYS A 45 18.69 -26.95 1.04
C LYS A 45 19.23 -27.74 -0.15
N VAL A 46 18.40 -28.00 -1.16
CA VAL A 46 18.83 -28.69 -2.37
C VAL A 46 19.65 -27.76 -3.27
N ILE A 47 19.22 -26.50 -3.44
CA ILE A 47 19.98 -25.48 -4.18
C ILE A 47 21.33 -25.22 -3.53
N SER A 48 21.40 -25.26 -2.19
CA SER A 48 22.63 -25.01 -1.46
C SER A 48 23.63 -26.18 -1.46
N GLY A 49 23.21 -27.36 -1.93
CA GLY A 49 24.00 -28.59 -1.88
C GLY A 49 24.05 -29.25 -0.49
N ILE A 50 23.33 -28.72 0.52
CA ILE A 50 23.21 -29.37 1.85
C ILE A 50 22.47 -30.70 1.74
N MET A 51 21.51 -30.77 0.82
CA MET A 51 20.71 -31.96 0.54
C MET A 51 20.86 -32.34 -0.93
N PRO A 52 21.16 -33.61 -1.27
CA PRO A 52 21.23 -34.02 -2.67
C PRO A 52 19.84 -33.97 -3.32
N PRO A 53 19.75 -33.56 -4.60
CA PRO A 53 18.49 -33.64 -5.34
C PRO A 53 18.10 -35.11 -5.58
N SER A 54 16.80 -35.38 -5.61
CA SER A 54 16.27 -36.68 -6.08
C SER A 54 16.05 -36.73 -7.59
N GLY A 55 16.12 -35.58 -8.26
CA GLY A 55 16.07 -35.43 -9.70
C GLY A 55 16.35 -33.99 -10.13
N GLY A 56 16.70 -33.80 -11.40
CA GLY A 56 17.08 -32.49 -11.94
C GLY A 56 18.49 -32.05 -11.55
N LYS A 57 18.82 -30.78 -11.80
CA LYS A 57 20.15 -30.22 -11.52
C LYS A 57 20.11 -28.73 -11.20
N VAL A 58 21.18 -28.26 -10.55
CA VAL A 58 21.41 -26.86 -10.18
C VAL A 58 22.68 -26.40 -10.87
N ILE A 59 22.63 -25.30 -11.60
CA ILE A 59 23.76 -24.72 -12.33
C ILE A 59 24.08 -23.36 -11.72
N ILE A 60 25.35 -23.16 -11.35
CA ILE A 60 25.85 -21.90 -10.78
C ILE A 60 26.99 -21.40 -11.67
N ASP A 61 26.78 -20.22 -12.28
CA ASP A 61 27.71 -19.61 -13.24
C ASP A 61 28.14 -20.56 -14.38
N GLY A 62 27.20 -21.36 -14.89
CA GLY A 62 27.40 -22.21 -16.08
C GLY A 62 27.94 -23.62 -15.84
N ALA A 63 28.28 -23.99 -14.60
CA ALA A 63 28.68 -25.36 -14.24
C ALA A 63 27.69 -26.00 -13.25
N ASP A 64 27.53 -27.32 -13.33
CA ASP A 64 26.69 -28.08 -12.40
C ASP A 64 27.22 -27.97 -10.97
N LEU A 65 26.33 -27.93 -9.98
CA LEU A 65 26.67 -27.84 -8.56
C LEU A 65 27.64 -28.96 -8.14
N ASN A 66 27.47 -30.17 -8.69
CA ASN A 66 28.30 -31.33 -8.35
C ASN A 66 29.75 -31.25 -8.90
N GLU A 67 30.03 -30.34 -9.82
CA GLU A 67 31.39 -30.13 -10.36
C GLU A 67 32.27 -29.30 -9.41
N TYR A 68 31.66 -28.60 -8.45
CA TYR A 68 32.38 -27.79 -7.48
C TYR A 68 32.78 -28.62 -6.26
N SER A 69 34.03 -28.47 -5.81
CA SER A 69 34.38 -28.89 -4.46
C SER A 69 33.63 -28.03 -3.43
N PRO A 70 33.39 -28.53 -2.19
CA PRO A 70 32.68 -27.76 -1.15
C PRO A 70 33.26 -26.36 -0.92
N ARG A 71 34.58 -26.22 -1.03
CA ARG A 71 35.28 -24.95 -0.88
C ARG A 71 35.07 -24.00 -2.06
N GLN A 72 35.05 -24.52 -3.29
CA GLN A 72 34.73 -23.70 -4.48
C GLN A 72 33.28 -23.22 -4.43
N LEU A 73 32.36 -24.10 -4.02
CA LEU A 73 30.94 -23.76 -3.86
C LEU A 73 30.74 -22.67 -2.80
N ALA A 74 31.42 -22.78 -1.65
CA ALA A 74 31.36 -21.75 -0.60
C ALA A 74 31.91 -20.38 -1.05
N LYS A 75 32.83 -20.31 -2.01
CA LYS A 75 33.25 -19.02 -2.59
C LYS A 75 32.22 -18.41 -3.55
N LYS A 76 31.33 -19.24 -4.11
CA LYS A 76 30.31 -18.81 -5.07
C LYS A 76 28.97 -18.51 -4.43
N MET A 77 28.64 -19.22 -3.36
CA MET A 77 27.35 -19.17 -2.70
C MET A 77 27.48 -19.20 -1.18
N THR A 78 26.70 -18.35 -0.52
CA THR A 78 26.51 -18.35 0.93
C THR A 78 25.06 -18.70 1.25
N ILE A 79 24.84 -19.46 2.31
CA ILE A 79 23.51 -19.73 2.85
C ILE A 79 23.42 -19.24 4.29
N LEU A 80 22.37 -18.47 4.58
CA LEU A 80 21.93 -18.16 5.92
C LEU A 80 20.70 -19.03 6.21
N PRO A 81 20.85 -20.18 6.91
CA PRO A 81 19.72 -21.01 7.27
C PRO A 81 18.84 -20.30 8.29
N GLN A 82 17.63 -20.83 8.49
CA GLN A 82 16.79 -20.41 9.61
C GLN A 82 17.53 -20.75 10.92
N LEU A 83 17.88 -19.71 11.69
CA LEU A 83 18.68 -19.87 12.89
C LEU A 83 17.79 -20.21 14.08
N SER A 84 18.07 -21.33 14.73
CA SER A 84 17.61 -21.60 16.09
C SER A 84 18.66 -21.10 17.07
N ALA A 85 18.24 -20.37 18.11
CA ALA A 85 19.12 -19.86 19.15
C ALA A 85 19.90 -21.01 19.81
N SER A 86 21.12 -21.28 19.34
CA SER A 86 22.08 -22.14 20.00
C SER A 86 23.14 -21.25 20.66
N SER A 87 23.42 -21.55 21.91
CA SER A 87 24.35 -20.88 22.80
C SER A 87 25.77 -20.89 22.22
N PHE A 88 26.12 -19.88 21.41
CA PHE A 88 27.48 -19.64 20.97
C PHE A 88 28.13 -18.60 21.88
N SER A 89 29.17 -18.98 22.60
CA SER A 89 29.98 -18.07 23.45
C SER A 89 31.01 -17.26 22.65
N ASN A 90 30.86 -17.18 21.33
CA ASN A 90 31.80 -16.46 20.46
C ASN A 90 31.47 -14.96 20.46
N THR A 91 32.50 -14.14 20.27
CA THR A 91 32.31 -12.71 20.03
C THR A 91 31.67 -12.47 18.66
N VAL A 92 31.09 -11.28 18.48
CA VAL A 92 30.59 -10.82 17.18
C VAL A 92 31.71 -10.89 16.14
N ARG A 93 32.90 -10.38 16.46
CA ARG A 93 34.05 -10.38 15.55
C ARG A 93 34.41 -11.79 15.11
N GLU A 94 34.53 -12.72 16.04
CA GLU A 94 34.88 -14.12 15.78
C GLU A 94 33.84 -14.76 14.86
N THR A 95 32.57 -14.52 15.12
CA THR A 95 31.48 -15.11 14.34
C THR A 95 31.46 -14.59 12.91
N VAL A 96 31.64 -13.29 12.71
CA VAL A 96 31.74 -12.73 11.35
C VAL A 96 33.00 -13.23 10.64
N SER A 97 34.09 -13.41 11.37
CA SER A 97 35.36 -13.92 10.85
C SER A 97 35.27 -15.34 10.30
N ILE A 98 34.36 -16.19 10.82
CA ILE A 98 34.10 -17.53 10.29
C ILE A 98 33.68 -17.48 8.81
N GLY A 99 33.02 -16.40 8.35
CA GLY A 99 32.66 -16.21 6.94
C GLY A 99 33.88 -16.23 6.00
N ARG A 100 35.09 -15.95 6.49
CA ARG A 100 36.32 -15.96 5.70
C ARG A 100 36.97 -17.33 5.54
N TYR A 101 36.46 -18.36 6.22
CA TYR A 101 37.00 -19.72 6.17
C TYR A 101 37.23 -20.27 4.73
N PRO A 102 36.32 -20.08 3.75
CA PRO A 102 36.54 -20.56 2.37
C PRO A 102 37.76 -19.92 1.68
N HIS A 103 38.18 -18.73 2.12
CA HIS A 103 39.26 -17.95 1.51
C HIS A 103 40.65 -18.26 2.09
N GLN A 104 40.73 -18.84 3.30
CA GLN A 104 41.99 -19.17 3.99
C GLN A 104 42.66 -20.43 3.40
N SER A 105 43.75 -20.30 2.63
CA SER A 105 44.40 -21.42 1.92
C SER A 105 45.73 -21.88 2.52
N GLY A 106 45.92 -23.19 2.71
CA GLY A 106 47.19 -23.83 3.08
C GLY A 106 47.28 -24.34 4.52
N PHE A 107 48.24 -25.22 4.81
CA PHE A 107 48.54 -25.73 6.18
C PHE A 107 49.02 -24.62 7.14
N PHE A 108 49.40 -23.45 6.60
CA PHE A 108 49.84 -22.25 7.32
C PHE A 108 49.05 -21.02 6.88
N SER A 109 47.73 -21.15 6.67
CA SER A 109 46.91 -19.99 6.29
C SER A 109 46.86 -18.98 7.43
N SER A 110 47.57 -17.86 7.29
CA SER A 110 47.46 -16.71 8.19
C SER A 110 46.30 -15.81 7.78
N TRP A 111 45.71 -15.11 8.75
CA TRP A 111 44.76 -14.03 8.52
C TRP A 111 45.37 -12.97 7.58
N GLN A 112 44.69 -12.66 6.48
CA GLN A 112 45.18 -11.69 5.48
C GLN A 112 44.52 -10.32 5.66
N GLU A 113 45.12 -9.28 5.06
CA GLU A 113 44.56 -7.93 5.08
C GLU A 113 43.19 -7.88 4.36
N GLU A 114 42.99 -8.69 3.32
CA GLU A 114 41.72 -8.81 2.62
C GLU A 114 40.61 -9.42 3.51
N ASP A 115 40.96 -10.35 4.39
CA ASP A 115 40.01 -10.95 5.33
C ASP A 115 39.56 -9.92 6.36
N GLU A 116 40.51 -9.15 6.91
CA GLU A 116 40.23 -8.04 7.82
C GLU A 116 39.33 -6.98 7.19
N LYS A 117 39.62 -6.60 5.94
CA LYS A 117 38.81 -5.63 5.17
C LYS A 117 37.40 -6.15 4.95
N ALA A 118 37.24 -7.42 4.59
CA ALA A 118 35.94 -8.03 4.35
C ALA A 118 35.08 -8.09 5.63
N VAL A 119 35.67 -8.49 6.75
CA VAL A 119 34.99 -8.54 8.06
C VAL A 119 34.56 -7.14 8.50
N LYS A 120 35.47 -6.16 8.52
CA LYS A 120 35.14 -4.78 8.90
C LYS A 120 34.14 -4.13 7.96
N LYS A 121 34.20 -4.43 6.65
CA LYS A 121 33.20 -3.95 5.69
C LYS A 121 31.82 -4.51 6.05
N ALA A 122 31.70 -5.83 6.24
CA ALA A 122 30.44 -6.47 6.57
C ALA A 122 29.85 -5.98 7.89
N MET A 123 30.67 -5.85 8.94
CA MET A 123 30.23 -5.36 10.26
C MET A 123 29.74 -3.91 10.23
N ARG A 124 30.38 -3.05 9.42
CA ARG A 124 29.93 -1.67 9.20
C ARG A 124 28.62 -1.61 8.44
N GLN A 125 28.49 -2.42 7.39
CA GLN A 125 27.28 -2.46 6.56
C GLN A 125 26.05 -2.91 7.36
N THR A 126 26.24 -3.83 8.31
CA THR A 126 25.17 -4.36 9.17
C THR A 126 25.02 -3.61 10.49
N GLY A 127 25.86 -2.61 10.75
CA GLY A 127 25.81 -1.80 11.97
C GLY A 127 26.14 -2.55 13.26
N VAL A 128 26.88 -3.67 13.17
CA VAL A 128 27.28 -4.49 14.33
C VAL A 128 28.73 -4.25 14.76
N GLU A 129 29.46 -3.36 14.09
CA GLU A 129 30.85 -2.99 14.45
C GLU A 129 30.97 -2.52 15.91
N LYS A 130 29.98 -1.78 16.42
CA LYS A 130 29.95 -1.35 17.83
C LYS A 130 29.88 -2.49 18.86
N TYR A 131 29.52 -3.71 18.43
CA TYR A 131 29.38 -4.89 19.27
C TYR A 131 30.52 -5.89 19.09
N GLU A 132 31.60 -5.50 18.40
CA GLU A 132 32.68 -6.39 17.98
C GLU A 132 33.20 -7.33 19.07
N GLU A 133 33.43 -6.78 20.27
CA GLU A 133 33.96 -7.51 21.43
C GLU A 133 32.88 -8.17 22.31
N HIS A 134 31.59 -7.95 22.00
CA HIS A 134 30.49 -8.56 22.76
C HIS A 134 30.27 -9.99 22.28
N THR A 135 29.84 -10.85 23.20
CA THR A 135 29.36 -12.19 22.88
C THR A 135 27.95 -12.13 22.28
N ILE A 136 27.64 -13.04 21.36
CA ILE A 136 26.36 -13.04 20.62
C ILE A 136 25.16 -13.24 21.54
N ASP A 137 25.31 -14.00 22.61
CA ASP A 137 24.26 -14.26 23.60
C ASP A 137 23.81 -13.02 24.37
N HIS A 138 24.63 -11.96 24.43
CA HIS A 138 24.27 -10.67 25.01
C HIS A 138 23.52 -9.75 24.05
N LEU A 139 23.36 -10.13 22.79
CA LEU A 139 22.66 -9.33 21.78
C LEU A 139 21.17 -9.67 21.73
N SER A 140 20.34 -8.69 21.38
CA SER A 140 18.93 -8.95 21.02
C SER A 140 18.82 -9.83 19.77
N GLY A 141 17.69 -10.52 19.58
CA GLY A 141 17.50 -11.40 18.41
C GLY A 141 17.73 -10.68 17.06
N GLY A 142 17.31 -9.42 16.94
CA GLY A 142 17.56 -8.62 15.73
C GLY A 142 19.03 -8.25 15.52
N GLU A 143 19.78 -8.03 16.60
CA GLU A 143 21.22 -7.82 16.52
C GLU A 143 21.95 -9.11 16.16
N GLN A 144 21.59 -10.24 16.78
CA GLN A 144 22.13 -11.55 16.44
C GLN A 144 21.93 -11.84 14.94
N GLN A 145 20.72 -11.62 14.42
CA GLN A 145 20.43 -11.80 13.00
C GLN A 145 21.36 -10.95 12.10
N ARG A 146 21.63 -9.69 12.48
CA ARG A 146 22.56 -8.83 11.73
C ARG A 146 24.00 -9.32 11.79
N VAL A 147 24.43 -9.95 12.88
CA VAL A 147 25.75 -10.59 12.98
C VAL A 147 25.85 -11.76 12.00
N PHE A 148 24.83 -12.60 11.90
CA PHE A 148 24.85 -13.72 10.95
C PHE A 148 24.75 -13.27 9.49
N ILE A 149 24.02 -12.18 9.21
CA ILE A 149 24.06 -11.55 7.88
C ILE A 149 25.45 -10.97 7.61
N ALA A 150 26.10 -10.35 8.60
CA ALA A 150 27.47 -9.86 8.46
C ALA A 150 28.44 -11.01 8.15
N GLN A 151 28.32 -12.12 8.85
CA GLN A 151 29.09 -13.35 8.56
C GLN A 151 28.87 -13.79 7.12
N ALA A 152 27.61 -13.81 6.66
CA ALA A 152 27.27 -14.22 5.30
C ALA A 152 27.85 -13.26 4.23
N LEU A 153 27.81 -11.95 4.48
CA LEU A 153 28.39 -10.94 3.59
C LEU A 153 29.93 -10.96 3.61
N ALA A 154 30.55 -11.23 4.76
CA ALA A 154 32.00 -11.36 4.89
C ALA A 154 32.56 -12.51 4.04
N GLN A 155 31.76 -13.56 3.81
CA GLN A 155 32.11 -14.64 2.89
C GLN A 155 32.29 -14.17 1.44
N ALA A 156 31.76 -12.99 1.07
CA ALA A 156 31.98 -12.34 -0.21
C ALA A 156 31.66 -13.24 -1.43
N SER A 157 30.55 -13.96 -1.35
CA SER A 157 30.02 -14.75 -2.46
C SER A 157 29.10 -13.93 -3.36
N ASN A 158 28.85 -14.41 -4.57
CA ASN A 158 28.00 -13.70 -5.55
C ASN A 158 26.51 -14.10 -5.45
N LEU A 159 26.21 -15.17 -4.70
CA LEU A 159 24.87 -15.72 -4.50
C LEU A 159 24.61 -15.91 -3.01
N LEU A 160 23.59 -15.24 -2.48
CA LEU A 160 23.16 -15.34 -1.09
C LEU A 160 21.80 -16.02 -1.02
N LEU A 161 21.72 -17.13 -0.30
CA LEU A 161 20.48 -17.84 0.00
C LEU A 161 20.04 -17.52 1.42
N LEU A 162 18.79 -17.09 1.60
CA LEU A 162 18.24 -16.69 2.91
C LEU A 162 16.97 -17.48 3.20
N ASP A 163 16.97 -18.24 4.30
CA ASP A 163 15.78 -18.97 4.74
C ASP A 163 15.10 -18.17 5.86
N GLU A 164 14.06 -17.40 5.51
CA GLU A 164 13.28 -16.55 6.41
C GLU A 164 14.10 -15.54 7.25
N PRO A 165 14.89 -14.65 6.62
CA PRO A 165 15.85 -13.81 7.31
C PRO A 165 15.23 -12.73 8.22
N THR A 166 13.91 -12.53 8.13
CA THR A 166 13.14 -11.50 8.84
C THR A 166 12.21 -12.07 9.91
N ASN A 167 12.22 -13.38 10.12
CA ASN A 167 11.31 -14.03 11.07
C ASN A 167 11.69 -13.66 12.52
N HIS A 168 10.68 -13.53 13.39
CA HIS A 168 10.83 -13.10 14.81
C HIS A 168 11.43 -11.71 15.03
N LEU A 169 11.48 -10.85 14.01
CA LEU A 169 11.95 -9.46 14.12
C LEU A 169 10.79 -8.48 14.12
N ASP A 170 10.97 -7.35 14.82
CA ASP A 170 10.06 -6.21 14.68
C ASP A 170 10.21 -5.52 13.31
N ILE A 171 9.22 -4.69 12.98
CA ILE A 171 9.10 -4.04 11.67
C ILE A 171 10.33 -3.18 11.34
N ALA A 172 10.91 -2.48 12.33
CA ALA A 172 12.06 -1.61 12.11
C ALA A 172 13.31 -2.44 11.73
N HIS A 173 13.53 -3.54 12.42
CA HIS A 173 14.64 -4.45 12.16
C HIS A 173 14.47 -5.22 10.85
N GLN A 174 13.25 -5.67 10.52
CA GLN A 174 12.96 -6.29 9.21
C GLN A 174 13.32 -5.34 8.06
N LYS A 175 12.85 -4.09 8.12
CA LYS A 175 13.17 -3.05 7.15
C LYS A 175 14.68 -2.84 7.00
N GLN A 176 15.40 -2.66 8.11
CA GLN A 176 16.85 -2.42 8.08
C GLN A 176 17.62 -3.54 7.38
N ILE A 177 17.28 -4.80 7.67
CA ILE A 177 17.91 -5.97 7.05
C ILE A 177 17.65 -6.01 5.55
N LEU A 178 16.40 -5.84 5.13
CA LEU A 178 16.02 -5.89 3.73
C LEU A 178 16.59 -4.70 2.93
N ASP A 179 16.61 -3.50 3.50
CA ASP A 179 17.25 -2.31 2.91
C ASP A 179 18.74 -2.54 2.67
N MET A 180 19.43 -3.15 3.64
CA MET A 180 20.84 -3.49 3.52
C MET A 180 21.09 -4.52 2.41
N ILE A 181 20.30 -5.59 2.37
CA ILE A 181 20.41 -6.61 1.30
C ILE A 181 20.16 -5.97 -0.07
N ARG A 182 19.12 -5.12 -0.19
CA ARG A 182 18.81 -4.41 -1.42
C ARG A 182 19.95 -3.50 -1.86
N LYS A 183 20.59 -2.80 -0.92
CA LYS A 183 21.76 -1.96 -1.18
C LYS A 183 22.94 -2.79 -1.70
N GLU A 184 23.20 -3.96 -1.13
CA GLU A 184 24.25 -4.87 -1.61
C GLU A 184 23.99 -5.37 -3.03
N VAL A 185 22.73 -5.70 -3.33
CA VAL A 185 22.32 -6.09 -4.69
C VAL A 185 22.58 -4.95 -5.69
N MET A 186 22.16 -3.72 -5.35
CA MET A 186 22.31 -2.55 -6.23
C MET A 186 23.77 -2.10 -6.42
N GLN A 187 24.58 -2.14 -5.36
CA GLN A 187 25.93 -1.56 -5.38
C GLN A 187 27.01 -2.58 -5.79
N ASN A 188 26.85 -3.84 -5.41
CA ASN A 188 27.87 -4.88 -5.59
C ASN A 188 27.41 -6.03 -6.51
N GLY A 189 26.18 -5.96 -7.06
CA GLY A 189 25.66 -6.99 -7.97
C GLY A 189 25.39 -8.34 -7.30
N LEU A 190 25.19 -8.34 -5.98
CA LEU A 190 24.85 -9.54 -5.21
C LEU A 190 23.53 -10.14 -5.73
N THR A 191 23.52 -11.44 -5.98
CA THR A 191 22.29 -12.17 -6.33
C THR A 191 21.71 -12.80 -5.08
N VAL A 192 20.40 -12.68 -4.86
CA VAL A 192 19.75 -13.17 -3.63
C VAL A 192 18.57 -14.07 -3.97
N VAL A 193 18.47 -15.20 -3.26
CA VAL A 193 17.27 -16.03 -3.24
C VAL A 193 16.82 -16.15 -1.79
N SER A 194 15.63 -15.64 -1.48
CA SER A 194 15.15 -15.56 -0.10
C SER A 194 13.75 -16.12 0.05
N VAL A 195 13.51 -16.92 1.09
CA VAL A 195 12.18 -17.38 1.48
C VAL A 195 11.50 -16.30 2.31
N PHE A 196 10.24 -15.98 1.99
CA PHE A 196 9.44 -15.00 2.72
C PHE A 196 8.13 -15.61 3.22
N HIS A 197 7.70 -15.17 4.40
CA HIS A 197 6.34 -15.39 4.91
C HIS A 197 5.43 -14.20 4.66
N ASP A 198 5.99 -12.99 4.72
CA ASP A 198 5.26 -11.76 4.47
C ASP A 198 5.28 -11.44 2.97
N ILE A 199 4.10 -11.52 2.35
CA ILE A 199 3.89 -11.27 0.92
C ILE A 199 4.18 -9.80 0.57
N ASN A 200 3.88 -8.86 1.46
CA ASN A 200 4.12 -7.43 1.24
C ASN A 200 5.60 -7.11 1.25
N LEU A 201 6.37 -7.69 2.18
CA LEU A 201 7.83 -7.54 2.19
C LEU A 201 8.45 -8.15 0.92
N ALA A 202 7.98 -9.33 0.51
CA ALA A 202 8.45 -9.96 -0.73
C ALA A 202 8.14 -9.07 -1.96
N ALA A 203 6.93 -8.53 -2.04
CA ALA A 203 6.51 -7.64 -3.13
C ALA A 203 7.40 -6.39 -3.22
N LEU A 204 7.71 -5.77 -2.08
CA LEU A 204 8.50 -4.54 -2.00
C LEU A 204 9.96 -4.75 -2.41
N TYR A 205 10.60 -5.80 -1.89
CA TYR A 205 12.05 -5.96 -2.00
C TYR A 205 12.51 -6.88 -3.13
N CYS A 206 11.66 -7.78 -3.62
CA CYS A 206 12.04 -8.74 -4.66
C CYS A 206 11.82 -8.17 -6.06
N ASP A 207 12.72 -8.56 -6.98
CA ASP A 207 12.58 -8.28 -8.40
C ASP A 207 11.66 -9.33 -9.05
N GLU A 208 11.76 -10.58 -8.59
CA GLU A 208 10.96 -11.72 -9.05
C GLU A 208 10.43 -12.51 -7.84
N LEU A 209 9.29 -13.17 -8.02
CA LEU A 209 8.67 -14.05 -7.03
C LEU A 209 8.47 -15.45 -7.62
N LEU A 210 8.70 -16.47 -6.80
CA LEU A 210 8.37 -17.86 -7.07
C LEU A 210 7.29 -18.29 -6.06
N LEU A 211 6.05 -18.42 -6.51
CA LEU A 211 4.95 -18.89 -5.67
C LEU A 211 4.84 -20.42 -5.77
N MET A 212 4.97 -21.08 -4.62
CA MET A 212 4.91 -22.54 -4.51
C MET A 212 3.63 -23.02 -3.83
N GLU A 213 3.06 -24.09 -4.37
CA GLU A 213 1.90 -24.78 -3.82
C GLU A 213 2.10 -26.29 -3.97
N ASN A 214 1.87 -27.07 -2.90
CA ASN A 214 1.94 -28.54 -2.92
C ASN A 214 3.22 -29.11 -3.57
N GLY A 215 4.38 -28.49 -3.32
CA GLY A 215 5.67 -28.96 -3.85
C GLY A 215 5.91 -28.65 -5.33
N ARG A 216 5.12 -27.75 -5.94
CA ARG A 216 5.26 -27.33 -7.34
C ARG A 216 5.24 -25.81 -7.46
N VAL A 217 5.70 -25.31 -8.61
CA VAL A 217 5.59 -23.90 -8.97
C VAL A 217 4.16 -23.62 -9.42
N LYS A 218 3.48 -22.70 -8.72
CA LYS A 218 2.18 -22.16 -9.13
C LYS A 218 2.35 -21.01 -10.12
N ALA A 219 3.27 -20.10 -9.81
CA ALA A 219 3.59 -18.94 -10.64
C ALA A 219 5.03 -18.46 -10.41
N PHE A 220 5.60 -17.83 -11.42
CA PHE A 220 6.92 -17.23 -11.40
C PHE A 220 6.93 -15.97 -12.26
N GLY A 221 7.47 -14.86 -11.76
CA GLY A 221 7.51 -13.59 -12.50
C GLY A 221 7.71 -12.38 -11.60
N ALA A 222 7.48 -11.18 -12.11
CA ALA A 222 7.50 -9.96 -11.33
C ALA A 222 6.37 -9.95 -10.27
N PRO A 223 6.48 -9.18 -9.17
CA PRO A 223 5.48 -9.17 -8.12
C PRO A 223 4.03 -8.93 -8.59
N HIS A 224 3.80 -8.07 -9.58
CA HIS A 224 2.45 -7.80 -10.09
C HIS A 224 1.91 -8.92 -11.01
N GLU A 225 2.77 -9.78 -11.54
CA GLU A 225 2.39 -10.95 -12.34
C GLU A 225 2.05 -12.16 -11.44
N VAL A 226 2.68 -12.23 -10.27
CA VAL A 226 2.53 -13.33 -9.31
C VAL A 226 1.48 -13.05 -8.23
N LEU A 227 1.37 -11.80 -7.76
CA LEU A 227 0.42 -11.43 -6.72
C LEU A 227 -0.89 -11.00 -7.37
N LEU A 228 -1.69 -12.00 -7.74
CA LEU A 228 -3.06 -11.84 -8.25
C LEU A 228 -4.06 -12.32 -7.20
N THR A 229 -5.19 -11.62 -7.05
CA THR A 229 -6.17 -11.88 -5.98
C THR A 229 -6.60 -13.33 -5.94
N GLU A 230 -7.10 -13.86 -7.06
CA GLU A 230 -7.57 -15.25 -7.17
C GLU A 230 -6.45 -16.25 -6.86
N GLN A 231 -5.25 -16.03 -7.42
CA GLN A 231 -4.12 -16.92 -7.20
C GLN A 231 -3.67 -16.98 -5.73
N ILE A 232 -3.65 -15.84 -5.03
CA ILE A 232 -3.27 -15.80 -3.61
C ILE A 232 -4.37 -16.40 -2.74
N MET A 233 -5.65 -16.14 -3.06
CA MET A 233 -6.78 -16.77 -2.38
C MET A 233 -6.77 -18.29 -2.54
N ASP A 234 -6.47 -18.79 -3.74
CA ASP A 234 -6.36 -20.23 -4.02
C ASP A 234 -5.25 -20.88 -3.20
N VAL A 235 -4.05 -20.28 -3.19
CA VAL A 235 -2.86 -20.86 -2.55
C VAL A 235 -2.91 -20.78 -1.03
N TYR A 236 -3.40 -19.67 -0.48
CA TYR A 236 -3.39 -19.43 0.98
C TYR A 236 -4.73 -19.66 1.67
N HIS A 237 -5.80 -19.91 0.91
CA HIS A 237 -7.17 -20.09 1.41
C HIS A 237 -7.63 -18.95 2.34
N ALA A 238 -7.21 -17.72 2.03
CA ALA A 238 -7.51 -16.54 2.81
C ALA A 238 -8.12 -15.47 1.90
N ARG A 239 -9.18 -14.81 2.37
CA ARG A 239 -9.80 -13.69 1.66
C ARG A 239 -8.89 -12.47 1.75
N ILE A 240 -8.59 -11.87 0.60
CA ILE A 240 -7.63 -10.76 0.52
C ILE A 240 -8.13 -9.64 -0.40
N SER A 241 -7.51 -8.48 -0.29
CA SER A 241 -7.62 -7.37 -1.23
C SER A 241 -6.24 -6.94 -1.66
N LEU A 242 -6.04 -6.71 -2.96
CA LEU A 242 -4.82 -6.15 -3.52
C LEU A 242 -5.08 -4.71 -3.94
N GLN A 243 -4.14 -3.83 -3.59
CA GLN A 243 -4.14 -2.42 -3.97
C GLN A 243 -2.75 -2.03 -4.48
N ALA A 244 -2.66 -0.90 -5.18
CA ALA A 244 -1.37 -0.31 -5.50
C ALA A 244 -0.72 0.21 -4.20
N HIS A 245 0.56 -0.08 -4.02
CA HIS A 245 1.31 0.51 -2.91
C HIS A 245 1.38 2.04 -3.07
N PRO A 246 1.15 2.83 -2.01
CA PRO A 246 1.01 4.29 -2.12
C PRO A 246 2.27 5.00 -2.63
N GLU A 247 3.46 4.44 -2.36
CA GLU A 247 4.74 5.08 -2.70
C GLU A 247 5.57 4.31 -3.75
N GLN A 248 5.19 3.08 -4.11
CA GLN A 248 6.03 2.19 -4.91
C GLN A 248 5.20 1.52 -6.00
N PRO A 249 5.76 1.24 -7.18
CA PRO A 249 5.06 0.54 -8.26
C PRO A 249 4.99 -0.97 -7.98
N LYS A 250 4.42 -1.34 -6.83
CA LYS A 250 4.32 -2.71 -6.31
C LYS A 250 2.91 -2.96 -5.79
N PRO A 251 2.42 -4.20 -5.85
CA PRO A 251 1.14 -4.55 -5.22
C PRO A 251 1.29 -4.58 -3.69
N GLN A 252 0.23 -4.20 -2.99
CA GLN A 252 0.09 -4.30 -1.54
C GLN A 252 -1.16 -5.13 -1.23
N MET A 253 -0.97 -6.14 -0.38
CA MET A 253 -2.02 -7.06 0.06
C MET A 253 -2.52 -6.71 1.45
N THR A 254 -3.84 -6.73 1.61
CA THR A 254 -4.53 -6.67 2.90
C THR A 254 -5.38 -7.91 3.10
N ILE A 255 -5.37 -8.47 4.31
CA ILE A 255 -6.24 -9.60 4.69
C ILE A 255 -7.64 -9.07 5.00
N LEU A 256 -8.65 -9.78 4.51
CA LEU A 256 -10.04 -9.46 4.77
C LEU A 256 -10.67 -10.52 5.67
N PRO A 257 -11.38 -10.14 6.75
CA PRO A 257 -12.05 -11.11 7.62
C PRO A 257 -13.26 -11.74 6.91
N ASP A 258 -13.59 -13.00 7.20
CA ASP A 258 -14.79 -13.64 6.63
C ASP A 258 -16.08 -13.29 7.39
N LEU A 259 -15.96 -12.57 8.50
CA LEU A 259 -17.09 -12.12 9.31
C LEU A 259 -17.93 -11.10 8.52
N GLN A 260 -19.20 -11.42 8.32
CA GLN A 260 -20.21 -10.49 7.81
C GLN A 260 -21.11 -10.07 8.97
N GLU A 261 -21.18 -8.77 9.26
CA GLU A 261 -22.18 -8.24 10.18
C GLU A 261 -23.58 -8.47 9.60
N GLN A 262 -24.49 -9.02 10.42
CA GLN A 262 -25.83 -9.41 9.98
C GLN A 262 -26.85 -8.26 9.98
N GLN A 263 -26.51 -7.10 10.54
CA GLN A 263 -27.45 -5.99 10.68
C GLN A 263 -27.32 -5.01 9.51
N GLU A 264 -28.43 -4.81 8.79
CA GLU A 264 -28.52 -3.77 7.77
C GLU A 264 -28.39 -2.39 8.42
N LYS A 265 -27.37 -1.66 8.00
CA LYS A 265 -27.05 -0.30 8.41
C LYS A 265 -27.47 0.63 7.29
N MET A 266 -28.49 1.46 7.56
CA MET A 266 -29.00 2.45 6.61
C MET A 266 -28.88 3.85 7.17
N ILE A 267 -28.63 4.80 6.29
CA ILE A 267 -28.71 6.22 6.53
C ILE A 267 -30.14 6.68 6.27
N THR A 268 -30.59 7.63 7.09
CA THR A 268 -31.92 8.25 7.00
C THR A 268 -31.77 9.77 7.11
N ASP A 269 -32.85 10.51 6.87
CA ASP A 269 -32.86 11.98 7.00
C ASP A 269 -32.37 12.48 8.38
N ASN A 270 -32.59 11.70 9.44
CA ASN A 270 -32.17 12.02 10.82
C ASN A 270 -30.64 12.08 10.99
N SER A 271 -29.87 11.60 10.01
CA SER A 271 -28.41 11.70 10.01
C SER A 271 -27.90 13.11 9.66
N PHE A 272 -28.77 14.01 9.18
CA PHE A 272 -28.38 15.36 8.76
C PHE A 272 -28.90 16.41 9.72
N SER A 273 -28.07 17.41 10.01
CA SER A 273 -28.44 18.60 10.78
C SER A 273 -27.94 19.86 10.09
N ILE A 274 -28.85 20.77 9.75
CA ILE A 274 -28.55 22.06 9.14
C ILE A 274 -28.65 23.14 10.23
N GLN A 275 -27.56 23.88 10.46
CA GLN A 275 -27.47 24.99 11.39
C GLN A 275 -26.88 26.21 10.64
N GLN A 276 -26.90 27.40 11.26
CA GLN A 276 -26.33 28.62 10.65
C GLN A 276 -24.79 28.59 10.55
N GLU A 277 -24.13 27.96 11.52
CA GLU A 277 -22.67 27.89 11.57
C GLU A 277 -22.12 26.72 10.76
N TYR A 278 -22.83 25.60 10.70
CA TYR A 278 -22.45 24.44 9.90
C TYR A 278 -23.63 23.54 9.51
N VAL A 279 -23.44 22.79 8.43
CA VAL A 279 -24.18 21.55 8.17
C VAL A 279 -23.36 20.38 8.67
N ALA A 280 -23.99 19.42 9.33
CA ALA A 280 -23.35 18.17 9.73
C ALA A 280 -24.12 16.95 9.28
N PHE A 281 -23.37 15.90 8.97
CA PHE A 281 -23.84 14.53 8.85
C PHE A 281 -23.24 13.71 9.99
N ARG A 282 -24.04 12.87 10.64
CA ARG A 282 -23.59 11.91 11.66
C ARG A 282 -24.25 10.56 11.45
N SER A 283 -23.43 9.51 11.48
CA SER A 283 -23.85 8.12 11.43
C SER A 283 -23.33 7.34 12.64
N ALA A 284 -24.06 6.30 13.05
CA ALA A 284 -23.64 5.35 14.08
C ALA A 284 -22.50 4.43 13.61
N PHE A 285 -22.19 4.42 12.32
CA PHE A 285 -21.18 3.59 11.70
C PHE A 285 -20.44 4.38 10.61
N PRO A 286 -19.17 4.05 10.31
CA PRO A 286 -18.43 4.71 9.25
C PRO A 286 -18.94 4.29 7.87
N LEU A 287 -19.03 5.27 6.96
CA LEU A 287 -19.25 5.06 5.53
C LEU A 287 -17.90 5.06 4.83
N ARG A 288 -17.81 4.35 3.71
CA ARG A 288 -16.69 4.52 2.78
C ARG A 288 -16.94 5.76 1.96
N VAL A 289 -15.95 6.66 1.89
CA VAL A 289 -16.09 7.97 1.26
C VAL A 289 -14.91 8.25 0.36
N LEU A 290 -15.18 8.77 -0.83
CA LEU A 290 -14.20 9.46 -1.67
C LEU A 290 -14.50 10.96 -1.64
N SER A 291 -13.53 11.76 -1.22
CA SER A 291 -13.73 13.19 -0.92
C SER A 291 -12.63 14.07 -1.50
N SER A 292 -13.00 15.25 -2.01
CA SER A 292 -12.07 16.33 -2.37
C SER A 292 -12.02 17.45 -1.32
N ALA A 293 -12.51 17.19 -0.10
CA ALA A 293 -12.62 18.18 0.97
C ALA A 293 -11.25 18.67 1.49
N VAL A 294 -11.28 19.71 2.30
CA VAL A 294 -10.08 20.35 2.85
C VAL A 294 -9.43 19.49 3.94
N HIS A 295 -10.26 18.85 4.77
CA HIS A 295 -9.83 17.95 5.83
C HIS A 295 -10.28 16.51 5.52
N ASN A 296 -9.35 15.56 5.67
CA ASN A 296 -9.54 14.14 5.35
C ASN A 296 -10.00 13.91 3.88
N ALA A 297 -9.23 14.43 2.92
CA ALA A 297 -9.41 14.16 1.49
C ALA A 297 -8.97 12.74 1.11
N GLY A 298 -9.44 12.27 -0.05
CA GLY A 298 -9.12 10.95 -0.59
C GLY A 298 -10.17 9.91 -0.23
N LEU A 299 -9.79 8.64 -0.33
CA LEU A 299 -10.64 7.50 0.01
C LEU A 299 -10.42 7.10 1.48
N GLY A 300 -11.50 6.94 2.24
CA GLY A 300 -11.40 6.52 3.65
C GLY A 300 -12.73 6.11 4.25
N TRP A 301 -12.73 5.87 5.56
CA TRP A 301 -13.90 5.47 6.35
C TRP A 301 -14.21 6.53 7.39
N TYR A 302 -15.40 7.12 7.32
CA TYR A 302 -15.79 8.26 8.16
C TYR A 302 -17.27 8.19 8.54
N SER A 303 -17.61 8.54 9.77
CA SER A 303 -19.01 8.59 10.24
C SER A 303 -19.56 10.01 10.41
N THR A 304 -18.72 11.03 10.19
CA THR A 304 -19.09 12.44 10.36
C THR A 304 -18.66 13.26 9.16
N PHE A 305 -19.55 14.11 8.63
CA PHE A 305 -19.18 15.17 7.67
C PHE A 305 -19.58 16.52 8.24
N ILE A 306 -18.78 17.54 7.98
CA ILE A 306 -19.08 18.92 8.38
C ILE A 306 -18.76 19.86 7.24
N ASN A 307 -19.66 20.80 7.00
CA ASN A 307 -19.47 21.92 6.09
C ASN A 307 -19.79 23.19 6.88
N ARG A 308 -18.76 23.97 7.21
CA ARG A 308 -18.92 25.15 8.08
C ARG A 308 -18.86 26.46 7.30
N THR A 309 -19.53 27.48 7.82
CA THR A 309 -19.43 28.85 7.32
C THR A 309 -18.09 29.47 7.77
N VAL A 310 -17.39 30.17 6.88
CA VAL A 310 -16.18 30.97 7.18
C VAL A 310 -16.32 32.38 6.62
N GLU A 311 -15.60 33.34 7.20
CA GLU A 311 -15.61 34.72 6.70
C GLU A 311 -15.00 34.83 5.29
N PRO A 312 -15.45 35.76 4.43
CA PRO A 312 -14.90 35.93 3.09
C PRO A 312 -13.40 36.28 3.05
N GLN A 313 -12.85 36.86 4.12
CA GLN A 313 -11.43 37.21 4.28
C GLN A 313 -10.64 36.12 5.05
N TYR A 314 -11.16 34.90 5.14
CA TYR A 314 -10.53 33.79 5.87
C TYR A 314 -9.08 33.53 5.43
N ASP A 315 -8.21 33.29 6.42
CA ASP A 315 -6.79 33.03 6.21
C ASP A 315 -6.57 31.67 5.55
N ILE A 316 -6.18 31.71 4.27
CA ILE A 316 -5.96 30.51 3.45
C ILE A 316 -4.60 29.86 3.70
N GLU A 317 -3.69 30.47 4.46
CA GLU A 317 -2.34 29.93 4.69
C GLU A 317 -2.32 28.83 5.76
N ASN A 318 -3.21 28.89 6.77
CA ASN A 318 -3.25 27.91 7.87
C ASN A 318 -4.56 27.11 7.99
N VAL A 319 -5.22 26.90 6.86
CA VAL A 319 -6.54 26.26 6.72
C VAL A 319 -6.63 24.91 7.46
N LYS A 320 -5.59 24.07 7.37
CA LYS A 320 -5.63 22.71 7.92
C LYS A 320 -5.54 22.68 9.44
N GLU A 321 -4.65 23.47 10.02
CA GLU A 321 -4.44 23.48 11.47
C GLU A 321 -5.62 24.14 12.18
N GLU A 322 -6.14 25.25 11.64
CA GLU A 322 -7.29 25.94 12.22
C GLU A 322 -8.56 25.07 12.10
N PHE A 323 -8.81 24.41 10.96
CA PHE A 323 -9.98 23.53 10.87
C PHE A 323 -9.88 22.34 11.82
N TRP A 324 -8.67 21.80 12.00
CA TRP A 324 -8.42 20.74 12.97
C TRP A 324 -8.79 21.18 14.39
N GLN A 325 -8.39 22.38 14.79
CA GLN A 325 -8.75 22.96 16.10
C GLN A 325 -10.27 23.14 16.23
N TYR A 326 -10.92 23.70 15.21
CA TYR A 326 -12.38 23.88 15.19
C TYR A 326 -13.14 22.57 15.36
N ILE A 327 -12.72 21.49 14.67
CA ILE A 327 -13.34 20.17 14.82
C ILE A 327 -13.30 19.73 16.30
N ILE A 328 -12.16 19.90 16.97
CA ILE A 328 -11.98 19.51 18.37
C ILE A 328 -12.88 20.35 19.29
N GLU A 329 -12.90 21.66 19.11
CA GLU A 329 -13.70 22.59 19.92
C GLU A 329 -15.20 22.31 19.82
N GLN A 330 -15.67 21.94 18.63
CA GLN A 330 -17.06 21.54 18.37
C GLN A 330 -17.38 20.10 18.82
N GLY A 331 -16.43 19.41 19.46
CA GLY A 331 -16.60 18.06 20.00
C GLY A 331 -16.66 16.95 18.95
N PHE A 332 -16.16 17.21 17.74
CA PHE A 332 -16.03 16.21 16.68
C PHE A 332 -14.68 15.50 16.75
N SER A 333 -14.59 14.31 16.14
CA SER A 333 -13.34 13.56 16.06
C SER A 333 -12.57 13.92 14.79
N PRO A 334 -11.33 14.45 14.87
CA PRO A 334 -10.55 14.81 13.69
C PRO A 334 -10.23 13.65 12.75
N THR A 335 -10.08 12.44 13.27
CA THR A 335 -9.77 11.25 12.46
C THR A 335 -10.99 10.65 11.78
N ASN A 336 -12.20 10.99 12.23
CA ASN A 336 -13.46 10.40 11.76
C ASN A 336 -14.40 11.43 11.11
N THR A 337 -13.89 12.64 10.83
CA THR A 337 -14.66 13.77 10.28
C THR A 337 -14.09 14.21 8.95
N ILE A 338 -14.92 14.30 7.90
CA ILE A 338 -14.59 15.01 6.66
C ILE A 338 -15.02 16.46 6.78
N GLY A 339 -14.13 17.38 6.42
CA GLY A 339 -14.32 18.81 6.64
C GLY A 339 -14.30 19.65 5.37
N MET A 340 -15.42 20.33 5.11
CA MET A 340 -15.55 21.35 4.08
C MET A 340 -15.79 22.73 4.72
N MET A 341 -15.48 23.78 3.95
CA MET A 341 -15.72 25.17 4.35
C MET A 341 -16.46 25.90 3.23
N THR A 342 -17.30 26.86 3.58
CA THR A 342 -18.00 27.71 2.62
C THR A 342 -18.09 29.15 3.12
N ALA A 343 -18.02 30.12 2.22
CA ALA A 343 -18.25 31.54 2.55
C ALA A 343 -19.75 31.93 2.54
N VAL A 344 -20.64 30.95 2.39
CA VAL A 344 -22.11 31.10 2.35
C VAL A 344 -22.69 30.61 3.67
N ASP A 345 -23.76 31.26 4.13
CA ASP A 345 -24.54 30.79 5.27
C ASP A 345 -25.03 29.35 5.05
N THR A 346 -24.54 28.44 5.89
CA THR A 346 -24.85 27.01 5.84
C THR A 346 -26.31 26.70 6.21
N GLY A 347 -27.04 27.64 6.81
CA GLY A 347 -28.49 27.56 7.01
C GLY A 347 -29.28 27.47 5.70
N ASN A 348 -28.68 27.88 4.57
CA ASN A 348 -29.26 27.80 3.23
C ASN A 348 -28.89 26.52 2.46
N ALA A 349 -28.36 25.51 3.15
CA ALA A 349 -28.05 24.24 2.51
C ALA A 349 -29.30 23.55 1.98
N VAL A 350 -29.21 23.02 0.77
CA VAL A 350 -30.28 22.23 0.14
C VAL A 350 -30.03 20.76 0.38
N LEU A 351 -30.91 20.09 1.11
CA LEU A 351 -30.94 18.63 1.27
C LEU A 351 -32.08 18.06 0.43
N LYS A 352 -31.76 17.14 -0.50
CA LYS A 352 -32.74 16.37 -1.28
C LYS A 352 -32.59 14.88 -1.01
N LYS A 353 -33.72 14.19 -0.88
CA LYS A 353 -33.84 12.74 -0.73
C LYS A 353 -34.42 12.12 -2.00
N TYR A 354 -33.85 11.01 -2.45
CA TYR A 354 -34.32 10.23 -3.59
C TYR A 354 -34.53 8.78 -3.15
N GLU A 355 -35.76 8.30 -3.27
CA GLU A 355 -36.12 6.90 -3.03
C GLU A 355 -35.87 6.09 -4.31
N THR A 356 -35.20 4.95 -4.17
CA THR A 356 -34.85 4.04 -5.27
C THR A 356 -35.06 2.59 -4.83
N ASP A 357 -35.06 1.67 -5.79
CA ASP A 357 -35.24 0.24 -5.50
C ASP A 357 -34.08 -0.34 -4.66
N PHE A 358 -32.90 0.29 -4.69
CA PHE A 358 -31.71 -0.15 -3.97
C PHE A 358 -31.46 0.56 -2.64
N GLY A 359 -32.32 1.53 -2.29
CA GLY A 359 -32.21 2.33 -1.07
C GLY A 359 -32.23 3.84 -1.32
N GLU A 360 -32.19 4.61 -0.23
CA GLU A 360 -32.24 6.06 -0.31
C GLU A 360 -30.89 6.67 -0.72
N VAL A 361 -30.94 7.72 -1.54
CA VAL A 361 -29.80 8.58 -1.89
C VAL A 361 -30.09 10.00 -1.41
N PHE A 362 -29.14 10.58 -0.69
CA PHE A 362 -29.22 11.94 -0.17
C PHE A 362 -28.21 12.82 -0.90
N VAL A 363 -28.64 14.02 -1.31
CA VAL A 363 -27.78 15.02 -1.91
C VAL A 363 -27.87 16.31 -1.10
N VAL A 364 -26.74 16.78 -0.59
CA VAL A 364 -26.64 18.06 0.14
C VAL A 364 -25.78 19.01 -0.66
N VAL A 365 -26.28 20.22 -0.94
CA VAL A 365 -25.51 21.27 -1.63
C VAL A 365 -25.56 22.59 -0.87
N THR A 366 -24.40 23.21 -0.70
CA THR A 366 -24.29 24.65 -0.40
C THR A 366 -23.58 25.32 -1.56
N ALA A 367 -24.17 26.37 -2.14
CA ALA A 367 -23.63 27.01 -3.34
C ALA A 367 -23.40 28.51 -3.13
N GLY A 368 -22.17 28.96 -3.40
CA GLY A 368 -21.79 30.38 -3.50
C GLY A 368 -21.14 30.67 -4.84
N VAL A 369 -21.87 31.34 -5.73
CA VAL A 369 -21.44 31.60 -7.13
C VAL A 369 -20.78 32.97 -7.34
N GLY A 370 -20.54 33.74 -6.26
CA GLY A 370 -19.94 35.07 -6.33
C GLY A 370 -18.53 35.13 -6.95
N SER A 371 -17.84 33.99 -6.99
CA SER A 371 -16.49 33.85 -7.57
C SER A 371 -16.43 32.75 -8.65
N ALA A 372 -17.54 32.48 -9.34
CA ALA A 372 -17.65 31.42 -10.35
C ALA A 372 -16.52 31.46 -11.41
N VAL A 373 -16.10 30.28 -11.86
CA VAL A 373 -14.91 30.05 -12.70
C VAL A 373 -15.28 29.21 -13.91
N ASP A 374 -14.83 29.63 -15.09
CA ASP A 374 -14.68 28.74 -16.25
C ASP A 374 -13.32 28.05 -16.15
N VAL A 375 -13.33 26.75 -15.84
CA VAL A 375 -12.10 25.98 -15.64
C VAL A 375 -11.19 26.01 -16.86
N SER A 376 -11.76 26.10 -18.07
CA SER A 376 -11.01 26.12 -19.34
C SER A 376 -10.27 27.43 -19.59
N GLN A 377 -10.63 28.51 -18.89
CA GLN A 377 -10.04 29.84 -19.00
C GLN A 377 -9.36 30.30 -17.70
N SER A 378 -9.35 29.46 -16.67
CA SER A 378 -8.86 29.77 -15.32
C SER A 378 -7.40 30.26 -15.28
N TYR A 379 -6.56 29.79 -16.20
CA TYR A 379 -5.15 30.23 -16.36
C TYR A 379 -4.98 31.72 -16.65
N LYS A 380 -6.05 32.44 -17.04
CA LYS A 380 -6.03 33.89 -17.27
C LYS A 380 -6.11 34.70 -15.97
N ARG A 381 -6.47 34.08 -14.84
CA ARG A 381 -6.60 34.76 -13.54
C ARG A 381 -5.21 35.09 -12.98
N LYS A 382 -4.92 36.37 -12.75
CA LYS A 382 -3.70 36.85 -12.09
C LYS A 382 -4.04 37.27 -10.65
N ASN A 383 -3.82 36.37 -9.69
CA ASN A 383 -3.77 36.63 -8.23
C ASN A 383 -5.06 37.16 -7.54
N VAL A 384 -6.26 36.75 -7.96
CA VAL A 384 -7.50 37.07 -7.21
C VAL A 384 -8.05 35.80 -6.55
N PHE A 385 -7.72 35.60 -5.27
CA PHE A 385 -8.30 34.56 -4.42
C PHE A 385 -9.53 35.12 -3.72
N LYS A 386 -10.64 35.23 -4.46
CA LYS A 386 -11.95 35.41 -3.80
C LYS A 386 -12.55 34.03 -3.62
N VAL A 387 -12.81 33.65 -2.37
CA VAL A 387 -13.44 32.36 -2.05
C VAL A 387 -14.82 32.31 -2.70
N GLY A 388 -15.13 31.19 -3.34
CA GLY A 388 -16.45 30.83 -3.82
C GLY A 388 -16.49 29.33 -3.79
N THR A 389 -17.57 28.74 -3.32
CA THR A 389 -17.62 27.32 -2.97
C THR A 389 -18.97 26.74 -3.34
N ILE A 390 -18.97 25.68 -4.13
CA ILE A 390 -20.09 24.75 -4.23
C ILE A 390 -19.65 23.45 -3.57
N ASN A 391 -20.14 23.23 -2.35
CA ASN A 391 -19.88 22.01 -1.60
C ASN A 391 -21.04 21.05 -1.80
N THR A 392 -20.73 19.82 -2.22
CA THR A 392 -21.72 18.79 -2.56
C THR A 392 -21.43 17.51 -1.79
N TRP A 393 -22.43 16.98 -1.11
CA TRP A 393 -22.38 15.65 -0.52
C TRP A 393 -23.39 14.76 -1.23
N VAL A 394 -22.96 13.55 -1.57
CA VAL A 394 -23.84 12.49 -2.06
C VAL A 394 -23.67 11.30 -1.14
N VAL A 395 -24.74 10.89 -0.46
CA VAL A 395 -24.73 9.76 0.49
C VAL A 395 -25.65 8.67 -0.03
N ILE A 396 -25.12 7.46 -0.18
CA ILE A 396 -25.78 6.35 -0.86
C ILE A 396 -25.91 5.17 0.11
N ASN A 397 -27.15 4.69 0.32
CA ASN A 397 -27.39 3.40 0.95
C ASN A 397 -27.10 2.28 -0.06
N GLY A 398 -25.85 1.83 -0.13
CA GLY A 398 -25.40 0.87 -1.13
C GLY A 398 -23.92 0.52 -1.01
N LYS A 399 -23.47 -0.45 -1.81
CA LYS A 399 -22.07 -0.87 -1.87
C LYS A 399 -21.44 -0.51 -3.20
N LEU A 400 -20.52 0.45 -3.19
CA LEU A 400 -19.82 0.92 -4.38
C LEU A 400 -18.42 0.31 -4.49
N SER A 401 -18.03 -0.10 -5.70
CA SER A 401 -16.64 -0.39 -6.07
C SER A 401 -15.78 0.89 -6.09
N ASP A 402 -14.44 0.77 -6.09
CA ASP A 402 -13.55 1.93 -6.27
C ASP A 402 -13.78 2.64 -7.61
N GLU A 403 -14.04 1.86 -8.67
CA GLU A 403 -14.40 2.40 -9.99
C GLU A 403 -15.71 3.19 -9.93
N ALA A 404 -16.71 2.68 -9.22
CA ALA A 404 -17.99 3.37 -9.04
C ALA A 404 -17.84 4.69 -8.28
N PHE A 405 -16.99 4.77 -7.24
CA PHE A 405 -16.70 6.03 -6.55
C PHE A 405 -16.11 7.08 -7.49
N VAL A 406 -15.13 6.70 -8.32
CA VAL A 406 -14.50 7.61 -9.28
C VAL A 406 -15.50 8.09 -10.33
N GLN A 407 -16.28 7.19 -10.91
CA GLN A 407 -17.31 7.54 -11.90
C GLN A 407 -18.45 8.38 -11.29
N ALA A 408 -18.82 8.13 -10.04
CA ALA A 408 -19.81 8.92 -9.31
C ALA A 408 -19.33 10.37 -9.09
N MET A 409 -18.06 10.57 -8.73
CA MET A 409 -17.45 11.90 -8.63
C MET A 409 -17.50 12.66 -9.96
N MET A 410 -17.20 11.98 -11.08
CA MET A 410 -17.30 12.57 -12.43
C MET A 410 -18.74 12.96 -12.76
N THR A 411 -19.69 12.03 -12.57
CA THR A 411 -21.12 12.25 -12.81
C THR A 411 -21.67 13.43 -12.02
N ALA A 412 -21.35 13.52 -10.73
CA ALA A 412 -21.74 14.65 -9.88
C ALA A 412 -21.10 15.97 -10.34
N THR A 413 -19.83 15.94 -10.77
CA THR A 413 -19.15 17.15 -11.29
C THR A 413 -19.79 17.65 -12.58
N GLU A 414 -20.10 16.75 -13.52
CA GLU A 414 -20.80 17.07 -14.77
C GLU A 414 -22.20 17.64 -14.51
N ALA A 415 -22.95 17.03 -13.60
CA ALA A 415 -24.27 17.50 -13.20
C ALA A 415 -24.24 18.91 -12.57
N LYS A 416 -23.26 19.17 -11.69
CA LYS A 416 -23.02 20.50 -11.12
C LYS A 416 -22.70 21.51 -12.23
N SER A 417 -21.76 21.22 -13.13
CA SER A 417 -21.44 22.13 -14.24
C SER A 417 -22.66 22.40 -15.13
N LYS A 418 -23.50 21.39 -15.36
CA LYS A 418 -24.77 21.56 -16.09
C LYS A 418 -25.75 22.46 -15.35
N ALA A 419 -25.81 22.40 -14.02
CA ALA A 419 -26.63 23.29 -13.19
C ALA A 419 -26.14 24.74 -13.29
N LEU A 420 -24.83 25.02 -13.23
CA LEU A 420 -24.30 26.37 -13.44
C LEU A 420 -24.68 26.92 -14.83
N ALA A 421 -24.57 26.10 -15.87
CA ALA A 421 -24.95 26.49 -17.22
C ALA A 421 -26.46 26.75 -17.35
N HIS A 422 -27.30 25.93 -16.70
CA HIS A 422 -28.75 26.12 -16.66
C HIS A 422 -29.14 27.43 -15.97
N GLU A 423 -28.44 27.78 -14.90
CA GLU A 423 -28.61 29.02 -14.15
C GLU A 423 -27.85 30.21 -14.76
N GLU A 424 -27.30 30.05 -15.96
CA GLU A 424 -26.55 31.08 -16.70
C GLU A 424 -25.46 31.76 -15.85
N VAL A 425 -24.77 30.99 -15.01
CA VAL A 425 -23.69 31.51 -14.16
C VAL A 425 -22.47 31.81 -15.01
N ILE A 426 -21.99 33.06 -14.99
CA ILE A 426 -20.88 33.54 -15.81
C ILE A 426 -19.63 33.77 -14.95
N ASP A 427 -18.47 33.33 -15.44
CA ASP A 427 -17.18 33.79 -14.94
C ASP A 427 -16.95 35.24 -15.38
N ARG A 428 -16.96 36.16 -14.41
CA ARG A 428 -16.85 37.60 -14.65
C ARG A 428 -15.54 38.04 -15.30
N ILE A 429 -14.49 37.21 -15.25
CA ILE A 429 -13.17 37.53 -15.81
C ILE A 429 -13.10 37.10 -17.28
N SER A 430 -13.51 35.87 -17.60
CA SER A 430 -13.49 35.37 -18.97
C SER A 430 -14.74 35.75 -19.78
N ASN A 431 -15.82 36.18 -19.11
CA ASN A 431 -17.13 36.43 -19.69
C ASN A 431 -17.70 35.20 -20.43
N THR A 432 -17.47 34.01 -19.87
CA THR A 432 -17.93 32.71 -20.38
C THR A 432 -18.73 31.97 -19.30
N ILE A 433 -19.46 30.93 -19.68
CA ILE A 433 -20.23 30.10 -18.74
C ILE A 433 -19.25 29.42 -17.76
N ALA A 434 -19.52 29.56 -16.46
CA ALA A 434 -18.74 28.94 -15.43
C ALA A 434 -19.04 27.45 -15.30
N THR A 435 -18.03 26.66 -14.91
CA THR A 435 -18.14 25.21 -14.68
C THR A 435 -18.06 24.85 -13.20
N GLY A 436 -17.66 25.79 -12.34
CA GLY A 436 -17.55 25.62 -10.90
C GLY A 436 -17.04 26.90 -10.22
N THR A 437 -16.36 26.74 -9.10
CA THR A 437 -15.69 27.83 -8.37
C THR A 437 -14.24 27.45 -8.03
N PRO A 438 -13.41 28.34 -7.45
CA PRO A 438 -12.00 28.05 -7.18
C PRO A 438 -11.77 26.94 -6.14
N THR A 439 -12.73 26.72 -5.24
CA THR A 439 -12.58 25.85 -4.05
C THR A 439 -13.76 24.90 -3.86
N ASP A 440 -14.37 24.45 -4.96
CA ASP A 440 -15.43 23.43 -4.91
C ASP A 440 -14.96 22.17 -4.19
N SER A 441 -15.83 21.61 -3.34
CA SER A 441 -15.59 20.33 -2.68
C SER A 441 -16.74 19.37 -2.92
N LEU A 442 -16.43 18.12 -3.23
CA LEU A 442 -17.40 17.06 -3.48
C LEU A 442 -17.01 15.82 -2.69
N LEU A 443 -18.00 15.14 -2.11
CA LEU A 443 -17.84 13.80 -1.59
C LEU A 443 -18.93 12.87 -2.08
N ILE A 444 -18.56 11.62 -2.33
CA ILE A 444 -19.46 10.49 -2.51
C ILE A 444 -19.23 9.55 -1.33
N ALA A 445 -20.28 9.24 -0.56
CA ALA A 445 -20.26 8.37 0.59
C ALA A 445 -21.21 7.17 0.37
N ALA A 446 -20.80 5.99 0.81
CA ALA A 446 -21.58 4.77 0.68
C ALA A 446 -21.52 3.93 1.96
N THR A 447 -22.65 3.33 2.35
CA THR A 447 -22.73 2.43 3.54
C THR A 447 -21.90 1.16 3.39
N GLN A 448 -21.54 0.78 2.16
CA GLN A 448 -20.88 -0.49 1.82
C GLN A 448 -21.69 -1.73 2.20
N GLN A 449 -23.02 -1.57 2.29
CA GLN A 449 -24.00 -2.62 2.53
C GLN A 449 -25.14 -2.53 1.50
N GLY A 450 -25.91 -3.61 1.34
CA GLY A 450 -26.99 -3.67 0.34
C GLY A 450 -26.48 -3.97 -1.07
N GLN A 451 -27.18 -3.44 -2.09
CA GLN A 451 -26.90 -3.70 -3.50
C GLN A 451 -25.47 -3.26 -3.89
N TYR A 452 -24.80 -4.11 -4.67
CA TYR A 452 -23.45 -3.83 -5.18
C TYR A 452 -23.49 -3.14 -6.53
N PHE A 453 -22.79 -2.02 -6.64
CA PHE A 453 -22.60 -1.24 -7.85
C PHE A 453 -21.15 -1.32 -8.30
N GLN A 454 -20.92 -2.02 -9.41
CA GLN A 454 -19.62 -2.04 -10.07
C GLN A 454 -19.29 -0.69 -10.72
N TYR A 455 -20.30 0.01 -11.24
CA TYR A 455 -20.16 1.23 -12.04
C TYR A 455 -21.06 2.36 -11.52
N GLY A 456 -20.55 3.58 -11.53
CA GLY A 456 -21.20 4.81 -11.05
C GLY A 456 -21.36 5.89 -12.12
N GLY A 457 -21.18 5.54 -13.40
CA GLY A 457 -21.26 6.48 -14.52
C GLY A 457 -22.70 6.95 -14.82
N PRO A 458 -22.87 8.00 -15.65
CA PRO A 458 -24.11 8.76 -15.74
C PRO A 458 -25.34 7.97 -16.23
N ILE A 459 -25.16 6.84 -16.90
CA ILE A 459 -26.26 5.99 -17.39
C ILE A 459 -26.59 4.83 -16.44
N THR A 460 -25.76 4.57 -15.43
CA THR A 460 -26.01 3.48 -14.47
C THR A 460 -27.13 3.87 -13.51
N GLU A 461 -27.76 2.88 -12.87
CA GLU A 461 -28.88 3.10 -11.95
C GLU A 461 -28.53 4.12 -10.85
N VAL A 462 -27.39 3.91 -10.17
CA VAL A 462 -26.90 4.86 -9.16
C VAL A 462 -26.47 6.19 -9.78
N GLY A 463 -25.81 6.18 -10.94
CA GLY A 463 -25.33 7.40 -11.61
C GLY A 463 -26.44 8.32 -12.10
N GLN A 464 -27.57 7.77 -12.56
CA GLN A 464 -28.75 8.56 -12.96
C GLN A 464 -29.30 9.36 -11.78
N ILE A 465 -29.38 8.74 -10.60
CA ILE A 465 -29.87 9.38 -9.38
C ILE A 465 -28.87 10.43 -8.87
N ILE A 466 -27.57 10.13 -8.91
CA ILE A 466 -26.52 11.11 -8.58
C ILE A 466 -26.60 12.32 -9.51
N GLY A 467 -26.65 12.10 -10.82
CA GLY A 467 -26.67 13.15 -11.82
C GLY A 467 -27.92 14.04 -11.69
N ARG A 468 -29.10 13.42 -11.59
CA ARG A 468 -30.36 14.13 -11.31
C ARG A 468 -30.27 14.90 -10.00
N GLY A 469 -29.82 14.24 -8.95
CA GLY A 469 -29.86 14.77 -7.59
C GLY A 469 -28.95 15.96 -7.38
N VAL A 470 -27.72 15.88 -7.89
CA VAL A 470 -26.75 16.97 -7.84
C VAL A 470 -27.21 18.13 -8.71
N PHE A 471 -27.75 17.88 -9.92
CA PHE A 471 -28.29 18.94 -10.77
C PHE A 471 -29.42 19.71 -10.07
N GLU A 472 -30.46 19.01 -9.61
CA GLU A 472 -31.63 19.64 -8.97
C GLU A 472 -31.25 20.39 -7.69
N ALA A 473 -30.42 19.80 -6.82
CA ALA A 473 -29.98 20.44 -5.58
C ALA A 473 -29.08 21.66 -5.83
N THR A 474 -28.21 21.59 -6.85
CA THR A 474 -27.33 22.72 -7.20
C THR A 474 -28.11 23.89 -7.79
N VAL A 475 -29.08 23.63 -8.68
CA VAL A 475 -29.96 24.66 -9.23
C VAL A 475 -30.69 25.39 -8.10
N GLU A 476 -31.30 24.66 -7.17
CA GLU A 476 -32.02 25.24 -6.04
C GLU A 476 -31.08 26.06 -5.12
N ALA A 477 -29.89 25.54 -4.81
CA ALA A 477 -28.92 26.24 -3.97
C ALA A 477 -28.43 27.55 -4.62
N ILE A 478 -28.21 27.56 -5.94
CA ILE A 478 -27.86 28.77 -6.69
C ILE A 478 -29.01 29.79 -6.66
N GLN A 479 -30.26 29.34 -6.82
CA GLN A 479 -31.42 30.22 -6.77
C GLN A 479 -31.61 30.84 -5.37
N ILE A 480 -31.37 30.09 -4.30
CA ILE A 480 -31.39 30.61 -2.92
C ILE A 480 -30.29 31.67 -2.76
N TYR A 481 -29.06 31.37 -3.19
CA TYR A 481 -27.95 32.31 -3.14
C TYR A 481 -28.25 33.61 -3.90
N LYS A 482 -28.78 33.53 -5.13
CA LYS A 482 -29.15 34.70 -5.94
C LYS A 482 -30.23 35.59 -5.29
N LYS A 483 -31.14 35.00 -4.50
CA LYS A 483 -32.19 35.73 -3.76
C LYS A 483 -31.67 36.40 -2.49
N GLY A 484 -30.59 35.87 -1.90
CA GLY A 484 -29.95 36.47 -0.71
C GLY A 484 -29.00 37.63 -1.04
N ASP A 485 -28.45 37.66 -2.25
CA ASP A 485 -27.58 38.73 -2.77
C ASP A 485 -28.36 39.92 -3.40
N SER A 486 -29.68 39.80 -3.55
CA SER A 486 -30.61 40.82 -4.08
C SER A 486 -31.36 41.54 -2.97
#